data_AF-A0A317ZFE2-F1
#
_entry.id   AF-A0A317ZFE2-F1
#
_cell.length_a   1.000
_cell.length_b   1.000
_cell.length_c   1.000
_cell.angle_alpha   90.00
_cell.angle_beta   90.00
_cell.angle_gamma   90.00
#
_symmetry.space_group_name_H-M   'P 1'
#
loop_
_entity.id
_entity.type
_entity.pdbx_description
1 polymer ?
#
loop_
_entity_poly.entity_id
_entity_poly.type
_entity_poly.pdbx_seq_one_letter_code
_entity_poly.pdbx_strand_id
1 'polypeptide(L)'
;IAEKALLAKASAISVIEMFLPSLLVVKATIEVKFVVAITSVSAIIFFSALVPCILATEIKVPIWQLLLIWFVRVTITLLITIPLSLIIF
;
A
#
# COMPACT_ATOMS: atom_id res chain seq x y z
N ILE A 1 5.90 6.45 -15.55
CA ILE A 1 5.00 5.33 -15.18
C ILE A 1 3.99 5.00 -16.28
N ALA A 2 4.31 4.01 -17.10
CA ALA A 2 3.44 3.52 -18.18
C ALA A 2 2.27 2.64 -17.68
N GLU A 3 2.47 1.87 -16.61
CA GLU A 3 1.50 0.86 -16.13
C GLU A 3 0.59 1.37 -15.00
N LYS A 4 -0.06 2.52 -15.20
CA LYS A 4 -0.86 3.21 -14.16
C LYS A 4 -1.96 2.35 -13.55
N ALA A 5 -2.65 1.56 -14.38
CA ALA A 5 -3.73 0.69 -13.92
C ALA A 5 -3.22 -0.48 -13.04
N LEU A 6 -2.03 -1.01 -13.35
CA LEU A 6 -1.41 -2.06 -12.55
C LEU A 6 -0.96 -1.51 -11.19
N LEU A 7 -0.33 -0.32 -11.19
CA LEU A 7 0.05 0.39 -9.98
C LEU A 7 -1.17 0.66 -9.08
N ALA A 8 -2.25 1.18 -9.64
CA ALA A 8 -3.47 1.46 -8.88
C ALA A 8 -4.06 0.19 -8.22
N LYS A 9 -4.10 -0.92 -8.95
CA LYS A 9 -4.55 -2.22 -8.42
C LYS A 9 -3.64 -2.72 -7.31
N ALA A 10 -2.33 -2.65 -7.50
CA ALA A 10 -1.35 -3.06 -6.49
C ALA A 10 -1.50 -2.22 -5.22
N SER A 11 -1.62 -0.90 -5.34
CA SER A 11 -1.83 0.00 -4.19
C SER A 11 -3.14 -0.27 -3.47
N ALA A 12 -4.25 -0.55 -4.19
CA ALA A 12 -5.53 -0.86 -3.56
C ALA A 12 -5.49 -2.18 -2.79
N ILE A 13 -4.85 -3.21 -3.35
CA ILE A 13 -4.74 -4.54 -2.73
C ILE A 13 -3.86 -4.53 -1.46
N SER A 14 -3.03 -3.50 -1.25
CA SER A 14 -2.25 -3.34 -0.02
C SER A 14 -3.10 -3.30 1.25
N VAL A 15 -4.39 -2.97 1.16
CA VAL A 15 -5.31 -3.01 2.31
C VAL A 15 -5.53 -4.43 2.81
N ILE A 16 -5.43 -5.42 1.93
CA ILE A 16 -5.68 -6.83 2.25
C ILE A 16 -4.44 -7.42 2.91
N GLU A 17 -3.27 -7.21 2.30
CA GLU A 17 -2.01 -7.84 2.68
C GLU A 17 -0.83 -7.04 2.10
N MET A 18 0.29 -6.99 2.84
CA MET A 18 1.46 -6.19 2.44
C MET A 18 2.27 -6.83 1.30
N PHE A 19 2.19 -8.16 1.12
CA PHE A 19 2.98 -8.89 0.13
C PHE A 19 2.32 -9.00 -1.24
N LEU A 20 0.99 -8.97 -1.30
CA LEU A 20 0.22 -9.10 -2.53
C LEU A 20 0.55 -8.02 -3.59
N PRO A 21 0.71 -6.72 -3.24
CA PRO A 21 1.07 -5.69 -4.21
C PRO A 21 2.37 -6.01 -4.95
N SER A 22 3.38 -6.49 -4.22
CA SER A 22 4.70 -6.84 -4.77
C SER A 22 4.62 -8.02 -5.73
N LEU A 23 3.76 -9.00 -5.45
CA LEU A 23 3.50 -10.15 -6.32
C LEU A 23 2.81 -9.75 -7.63
N LEU A 24 1.97 -8.71 -7.62
CA LEU A 24 1.25 -8.25 -8.81
C LEU A 24 2.13 -7.51 -9.82
N VAL A 25 3.27 -6.97 -9.39
CA VAL A 25 4.15 -6.14 -10.24
C VAL A 25 5.47 -6.80 -10.59
N VAL A 26 5.60 -8.13 -10.41
CA VAL A 26 6.83 -8.89 -10.72
C VAL A 26 7.32 -8.70 -12.16
N LYS A 27 6.40 -8.52 -13.11
CA LYS A 27 6.71 -8.31 -14.54
C LYS A 27 6.69 -6.85 -14.98
N ALA A 28 6.43 -5.92 -14.05
CA ALA A 28 6.36 -4.49 -14.35
C ALA A 28 7.74 -3.86 -14.52
N THR A 29 7.74 -2.64 -15.03
CA THR A 29 8.90 -1.73 -15.08
C THR A 29 9.51 -1.46 -13.70
N ILE A 30 10.81 -1.10 -13.68
CA ILE A 30 11.54 -0.84 -12.43
C ILE A 30 10.92 0.33 -11.63
N GLU A 31 10.42 1.36 -12.32
CA GLU A 31 9.65 2.47 -11.76
C GLU A 31 8.47 1.98 -10.92
N VAL A 32 7.63 1.11 -11.51
CA VAL A 32 6.42 0.59 -10.85
C VAL A 32 6.79 -0.29 -9.67
N LYS A 33 7.80 -1.15 -9.84
CA LYS A 33 8.31 -2.00 -8.76
C LYS A 33 8.82 -1.19 -7.58
N PHE A 34 9.53 -0.09 -7.84
CA PHE A 34 10.02 0.83 -6.81
C PHE A 34 8.87 1.45 -6.02
N VAL A 35 7.88 2.05 -6.70
CA VAL A 35 6.72 2.67 -6.03
C VAL A 35 5.94 1.65 -5.21
N VAL A 36 5.69 0.47 -5.77
CA VAL A 36 4.94 -0.58 -5.09
C VAL A 36 5.70 -1.15 -3.90
N ALA A 37 7.01 -1.39 -4.01
CA ALA A 37 7.82 -1.87 -2.89
C ALA A 37 7.74 -0.92 -1.69
N ILE A 38 7.84 0.40 -1.92
CA ILE A 38 7.72 1.38 -0.84
C ILE A 38 6.29 1.41 -0.30
N THR A 39 5.28 1.35 -1.16
CA THR A 39 3.86 1.34 -0.75
C THR A 39 3.55 0.11 0.11
N SER A 40 4.07 -1.07 -0.25
CA SER A 40 3.91 -2.32 0.49
C SER A 40 4.47 -2.22 1.92
N VAL A 41 5.66 -1.66 2.09
CA VAL A 41 6.29 -1.47 3.40
C VAL A 41 5.60 -0.36 4.20
N SER A 42 5.17 0.70 3.50
CA SER A 42 4.49 1.82 4.12
C SER A 42 3.06 1.47 4.56
N ALA A 43 2.37 0.51 3.95
CA ALA A 43 1.01 0.10 4.34
C ALA A 43 1.01 -0.61 5.71
N ILE A 44 1.13 0.17 6.79
CA ILE A 44 1.19 -0.32 8.18
C ILE A 44 -0.09 -1.04 8.59
N ILE A 45 -1.23 -0.64 8.03
CA ILE A 45 -2.55 -1.19 8.35
C ILE A 45 -3.04 -2.08 7.21
N PHE A 46 -3.29 -3.35 7.52
CA PHE A 46 -3.79 -4.34 6.58
C PHE A 46 -4.68 -5.37 7.31
N PHE A 47 -5.63 -5.95 6.57
CA PHE A 47 -6.66 -6.82 7.14
C PHE A 47 -6.18 -8.22 7.51
N SER A 48 -5.10 -8.73 6.92
CA SER A 48 -4.68 -10.12 7.17
C SER A 48 -4.05 -10.35 8.55
N ALA A 49 -3.45 -9.33 9.18
CA ALA A 49 -2.88 -9.46 10.53
C ALA A 49 -3.20 -8.30 11.47
N LEU A 50 -2.87 -7.05 11.12
CA LEU A 50 -2.97 -5.94 12.08
C LEU A 50 -4.41 -5.71 12.57
N VAL A 51 -5.38 -5.62 11.65
CA VAL A 51 -6.77 -5.31 12.03
C VAL A 51 -7.37 -6.39 12.96
N PRO A 52 -7.28 -7.70 12.66
CA PRO A 52 -7.70 -8.76 13.59
C PRO A 52 -7.00 -8.69 14.95
N CYS A 53 -5.70 -8.39 15.00
CA CYS A 53 -4.98 -8.25 16.26
C CYS A 53 -5.52 -7.10 17.11
N ILE A 54 -5.84 -5.94 16.52
CA ILE A 54 -6.43 -4.81 17.24
C ILE A 54 -7.83 -5.18 17.76
N LEU A 55 -8.65 -5.82 16.94
CA LEU A 55 -9.99 -6.26 17.33
C LEU A 55 -9.99 -7.33 18.43
N ALA A 56 -8.90 -8.09 18.57
CA ALA A 56 -8.70 -9.06 19.65
C ALA A 56 -8.24 -8.42 20.98
N THR A 57 -7.96 -7.12 21.00
CA THR A 57 -7.60 -6.38 22.22
C THR A 57 -8.78 -5.58 22.78
N GLU A 58 -8.66 -5.13 24.03
CA GLU A 58 -9.60 -4.20 24.68
C GLU A 58 -9.61 -2.79 24.04
N ILE A 59 -8.79 -2.53 23.02
CA ILE A 59 -8.68 -1.24 22.35
C ILE A 59 -9.88 -1.07 21.38
N LYS A 60 -10.83 -0.22 21.78
CA LYS A 60 -12.03 0.08 20.97
C LYS A 60 -11.73 1.09 19.87
N VAL A 61 -11.05 0.66 18.80
CA VAL A 61 -10.89 1.45 17.56
C VAL A 61 -11.89 0.96 16.51
N PRO A 62 -12.78 1.82 15.99
CA PRO A 62 -13.67 1.42 14.90
C PRO A 62 -12.88 1.15 13.61
N ILE A 63 -13.24 0.07 12.89
CA ILE A 63 -12.55 -0.38 11.66
C ILE A 63 -12.46 0.74 10.61
N TRP A 64 -13.47 1.62 10.53
CA TRP A 64 -13.46 2.76 9.62
C TRP A 64 -12.28 3.72 9.86
N GLN A 65 -11.88 3.93 11.11
CA GLN A 65 -10.70 4.78 11.41
C GLN A 65 -9.41 4.11 10.94
N LEU A 66 -9.29 2.79 11.07
CA LEU A 66 -8.13 2.03 10.57
C LEU A 66 -8.03 2.13 9.05
N LEU A 67 -9.17 2.01 8.35
CA LEU A 67 -9.27 2.21 6.90
C LEU A 67 -8.90 3.63 6.48
N LEU A 68 -9.33 4.64 7.23
CA LEU A 68 -8.99 6.04 6.96
C LEU A 68 -7.48 6.29 7.12
N ILE A 69 -6.87 5.73 8.16
CA ILE A 69 -5.41 5.80 8.37
C ILE A 69 -4.66 5.10 7.23
N TRP A 70 -5.10 3.91 6.82
CA TRP A 70 -4.55 3.22 5.65
C TRP A 70 -4.63 4.11 4.40
N PHE A 71 -5.80 4.69 4.12
CA PHE A 71 -6.03 5.52 2.94
C PHE A 71 -5.11 6.75 2.91
N VAL A 72 -5.04 7.49 4.02
CA VAL A 72 -4.15 8.65 4.16
C VAL A 72 -2.70 8.24 3.95
N ARG A 73 -2.29 7.13 4.57
CA ARG A 73 -0.90 6.65 4.51
C ARG A 73 -0.50 6.21 3.10
N VAL A 74 -1.34 5.44 2.41
CA VAL A 74 -1.09 5.01 1.03
C VAL A 74 -1.08 6.22 0.09
N THR A 75 -2.04 7.15 0.25
CA THR A 75 -2.11 8.36 -0.58
C THR A 75 -0.86 9.23 -0.43
N ILE A 76 -0.43 9.51 0.80
CA ILE A 76 0.79 10.28 1.06
C ILE A 76 2.02 9.56 0.47
N THR A 77 2.09 8.24 0.65
CA THR A 77 3.21 7.44 0.11
C THR A 77 3.26 7.55 -1.40
N LEU A 78 2.14 7.37 -2.10
CA LEU A 78 2.08 7.49 -3.56
C LEU A 78 2.42 8.89 -4.03
N LEU A 79 1.93 9.92 -3.34
CA LEU A 79 2.19 11.32 -3.68
C LEU A 79 3.68 11.68 -3.60
N ILE A 80 4.44 11.04 -2.72
CA ILE A 80 5.89 11.23 -2.59
C ILE A 80 6.68 10.29 -3.52
N THR A 81 6.28 9.02 -3.60
CA THR A 81 7.07 7.98 -4.30
C THR A 81 6.90 8.02 -5.81
N ILE A 82 5.75 8.42 -6.34
CA ILE A 82 5.53 8.59 -7.78
C ILE A 82 6.50 9.65 -8.37
N PRO A 83 6.57 10.90 -7.86
CA PRO A 83 7.51 11.87 -8.41
C PRO A 83 8.96 11.43 -8.18
N LEU A 84 9.27 10.82 -7.02
CA LEU A 84 10.61 10.31 -6.75
C LEU A 84 11.03 9.23 -7.77
N SER A 85 10.10 8.33 -8.13
CA SER A 85 10.33 7.32 -9.16
C SER A 85 10.62 7.92 -10.52
N LEU A 86 9.99 9.04 -10.89
CA LEU A 86 10.20 9.71 -12.17
C LEU A 86 11.51 10.49 -12.25
N ILE A 87 12.12 10.80 -11.09
CA ILE A 87 13.41 11.51 -11.02
C ILE A 87 14.57 10.50 -11.05
N ILE A 88 14.39 9.34 -10.44
CA ILE A 88 15.44 8.32 -10.30
C ILE A 88 15.55 7.43 -11.56
N PHE A 89 14.44 7.20 -12.26
CA PHE A 89 14.33 6.31 -13.41
C PHE A 89 13.73 7.03 -14.62
#